data_AF-A0A0K2U069-F1
#
_entry.id   AF-A0A0K2U069-F1
#
_cell.length_a   1.000
_cell.length_b   1.000
_cell.length_c   1.000
_cell.angle_alpha   90.00
_cell.angle_beta   90.00
_cell.angle_gamma   90.00
#
_symmetry.space_group_name_H-M   'P 1'
#
loop_
_entity.id
_entity.type
_entity.pdbx_description
1 polymer ?
#
loop_
_entity_poly.entity_id
_entity_poly.type
_entity_poly.pdbx_seq_one_letter_code
_entity_poly.pdbx_strand_id
1 'polypeptide(L)'
;MSYFEENKVSSLCQLKNKLDLSSLPCNIHPIEGIDNLLFYAIYGLPSQIQCSFQIFDDLTFKLCDCDSIVAHNKFQHICSSNKFQTLTQVGNLLCFCESTSI
;
A
#
# COMPACT_ATOMS: atom_id res chain seq x y z
N MET A 1 -19.42 -0.48 18.47
CA MET A 1 -18.78 0.41 17.48
C MET A 1 -18.83 -0.29 16.14
N SER A 2 -19.08 0.43 15.05
CA SER A 2 -19.18 -0.19 13.72
C SER A 2 -17.78 -0.55 13.23
N TYR A 3 -17.59 -1.77 12.71
CA TYR A 3 -16.32 -2.27 12.17
C TYR A 3 -15.68 -1.30 11.14
N PHE A 4 -16.50 -0.48 10.48
CA PHE A 4 -16.09 0.52 9.51
C PHE A 4 -15.44 1.77 10.12
N GLU A 5 -15.76 2.15 11.37
CA GLU A 5 -15.15 3.32 12.01
C GLU A 5 -13.78 3.01 12.62
N GLU A 6 -13.57 1.79 13.11
CA GLU A 6 -12.28 1.36 13.68
C GLU A 6 -11.16 1.30 12.64
N ASN A 7 -11.52 1.03 11.38
CA ASN A 7 -10.59 0.93 10.26
C ASN A 7 -10.19 2.28 9.65
N LYS A 8 -10.78 3.41 10.08
CA LYS A 8 -10.37 4.72 9.58
C LYS A 8 -8.96 5.09 10.05
N VAL A 9 -8.24 5.79 9.19
CA VAL A 9 -6.88 6.27 9.43
C VAL A 9 -6.85 7.77 9.14
N SER A 10 -6.35 8.57 10.09
CA SER A 10 -6.22 10.02 9.93
C SER A 10 -4.77 10.50 9.84
N SER A 11 -3.78 9.63 10.08
CA SER A 11 -2.36 9.96 9.93
C SER A 11 -1.51 8.73 9.63
N LEU A 12 -0.32 8.94 9.07
CA LEU A 12 0.64 7.87 8.83
C LEU A 12 1.06 7.16 10.12
N CYS A 13 1.19 7.90 11.22
CA CYS A 13 1.46 7.34 12.54
C CYS A 13 0.37 6.36 12.98
N GLN A 14 -0.91 6.71 12.80
CA GLN A 14 -2.01 5.77 13.08
C GLN A 14 -1.97 4.55 12.17
N LEU A 15 -1.59 4.73 10.90
CA LEU A 15 -1.43 3.61 9.98
C LEU A 15 -0.38 2.64 10.51
N LYS A 16 0.84 3.11 10.80
CA LYS A 16 1.95 2.30 11.30
C LYS A 16 1.57 1.53 12.58
N ASN A 17 0.83 2.17 13.49
CA ASN A 17 0.41 1.56 14.75
C ASN A 17 -0.69 0.49 14.58
N LYS A 18 -1.56 0.63 13.58
CA LYS A 18 -2.67 -0.30 13.34
C LYS A 18 -2.33 -1.39 12.32
N LEU A 19 -1.34 -1.15 11.46
CA LEU A 19 -0.96 -2.07 10.41
C LEU A 19 -0.14 -3.20 11.01
N ASP A 20 -0.68 -4.42 10.93
CA ASP A 20 0.04 -5.60 11.35
C ASP A 20 1.03 -6.02 10.26
N LEU A 21 2.29 -5.58 10.39
CA LEU A 21 3.37 -5.93 9.47
C LEU A 21 3.61 -7.44 9.39
N SER A 22 3.25 -8.20 10.43
CA SER A 22 3.43 -9.66 10.45
C SER A 22 2.41 -10.40 9.57
N SER A 23 1.30 -9.74 9.24
CA SER A 23 0.25 -10.26 8.35
C SER A 23 0.53 -10.01 6.87
N LEU A 24 1.61 -9.31 6.52
CA LEU A 24 1.96 -9.01 5.14
C LEU A 24 2.44 -10.27 4.40
N PRO A 25 2.15 -10.41 3.10
CA PRO A 25 2.73 -11.45 2.25
C PRO A 25 4.26 -11.45 2.33
N CYS A 26 4.89 -12.63 2.32
CA CYS A 26 6.34 -12.78 2.51
C CYS A 26 7.21 -12.00 1.50
N ASN A 27 6.63 -11.66 0.35
CA ASN A 27 7.31 -10.98 -0.75
C ASN A 27 7.24 -9.45 -0.62
N ILE A 28 6.42 -8.95 0.31
CA ILE A 28 6.22 -7.53 0.57
C ILE A 28 7.09 -7.14 1.75
N HIS A 29 7.93 -6.14 1.51
CA HIS A 29 8.85 -5.62 2.49
C HIS A 29 8.52 -4.15 2.78
N PRO A 30 8.31 -3.79 4.05
CA PRO A 30 8.11 -2.40 4.46
C PRO A 30 9.45 -1.70 4.72
N ILE A 31 9.57 -0.45 4.28
CA ILE A 31 10.61 0.52 4.67
C ILE A 31 9.91 1.71 5.30
N GLU A 32 10.30 2.02 6.54
CA GLU A 32 9.84 3.21 7.23
C GLU A 32 10.77 4.39 6.95
N GLY A 33 10.23 5.43 6.32
CA GLY A 33 10.86 6.74 6.25
C GLY A 33 10.33 7.68 7.34
N ILE A 34 10.92 8.88 7.37
CA ILE A 34 10.51 9.97 8.27
C ILE A 34 9.08 10.42 7.94
N ASP A 35 8.83 10.72 6.66
CA ASP A 35 7.55 11.27 6.17
C ASP A 35 6.78 10.30 5.27
N ASN A 36 7.20 9.04 5.22
CA ASN A 36 6.57 8.04 4.37
C ASN A 36 6.69 6.61 4.90
N LEU A 37 5.86 5.74 4.33
CA LEU A 37 5.94 4.29 4.47
C LEU A 37 5.95 3.70 3.06
N LEU A 38 7.00 2.96 2.74
CA LEU A 38 7.19 2.34 1.43
C LEU A 38 7.03 0.82 1.58
N PHE A 39 6.19 0.22 0.77
CA PHE A 39 6.13 -1.22 0.59
C PHE A 39 6.70 -1.55 -0.78
N TYR A 40 7.58 -2.54 -0.87
CA TYR A 40 8.07 -3.04 -2.15
C TYR A 40 7.89 -4.55 -2.21
N ALA A 41 7.54 -5.04 -3.39
CA ALA A 41 7.37 -6.44 -3.68
C ALA A 41 8.45 -6.90 -4.65
N ILE A 42 9.24 -7.89 -4.23
CA ILE A 42 10.36 -8.43 -5.01
C ILE A 42 9.95 -9.76 -5.62
N TYR A 43 10.11 -9.88 -6.94
CA TYR A 43 9.79 -11.09 -7.69
C TYR A 43 10.85 -11.40 -8.75
N GLY A 44 10.80 -12.61 -9.30
CA GLY A 44 11.62 -13.03 -10.44
C GLY A 44 13.06 -13.48 -10.11
N LEU A 45 13.73 -13.99 -11.15
CA LEU A 45 15.15 -14.36 -11.21
C LEU A 45 15.77 -13.72 -12.46
N PRO A 46 16.70 -12.75 -12.33
CA PRO A 46 17.18 -12.15 -11.08
C PRO A 46 16.07 -11.38 -10.35
N SER A 47 16.17 -11.31 -9.03
CA SER A 47 15.18 -10.62 -8.20
C SER A 47 15.12 -9.13 -8.51
N GLN A 48 13.93 -8.63 -8.84
CA GLN A 48 13.67 -7.23 -9.17
C GLN A 48 12.48 -6.71 -8.38
N ILE A 49 12.50 -5.41 -8.06
CA ILE A 49 11.33 -4.74 -7.49
C ILE A 49 10.28 -4.65 -8.60
N GLN A 50 9.19 -5.38 -8.46
CA GLN A 50 8.12 -5.37 -9.45
C GLN A 50 7.04 -4.38 -9.04
N CYS A 51 6.63 -4.38 -7.77
CA CYS A 51 5.67 -3.39 -7.28
C CYS A 51 6.28 -2.53 -6.18
N SER A 52 5.93 -1.25 -6.16
CA SER A 52 6.16 -0.39 -4.99
C SER A 52 4.92 0.44 -4.68
N PHE A 53 4.69 0.61 -3.39
CA PHE A 53 3.54 1.31 -2.86
C PHE A 53 4.00 2.25 -1.74
N GLN A 54 4.02 3.54 -2.04
CA GLN A 54 4.53 4.57 -1.16
C GLN A 54 3.38 5.41 -0.60
N ILE A 55 3.29 5.50 0.72
CA ILE A 55 2.31 6.28 1.46
C ILE A 55 3.02 7.48 2.08
N PHE A 56 2.48 8.67 1.88
CA PHE A 56 3.00 9.92 2.46
C PHE A 56 2.24 10.31 3.73
N ASP A 57 2.79 11.26 4.48
CA ASP A 57 2.22 11.71 5.76
C ASP A 57 0.79 12.27 5.64
N ASP A 58 0.46 12.89 4.50
CA ASP A 58 -0.88 13.41 4.20
C ASP A 58 -1.89 12.31 3.77
N LEU A 59 -1.49 11.04 3.88
CA LEU A 59 -2.19 9.83 3.43
C LEU A 59 -2.41 9.75 1.92
N THR A 60 -1.71 10.56 1.13
CA THR A 60 -1.63 10.34 -0.31
C THR A 60 -0.66 9.20 -0.63
N PHE A 61 -0.71 8.72 -1.87
CA PHE A 61 0.16 7.62 -2.27
C PHE A 61 0.54 7.58 -3.73
N LYS A 62 1.59 6.79 -3.97
CA LYS A 62 2.03 6.36 -5.28
C LYS A 62 2.10 4.85 -5.32
N LEU A 63 1.55 4.29 -6.40
CA LEU A 63 1.63 2.88 -6.73
C LEU A 63 2.44 2.77 -8.02
N CYS A 64 3.48 1.96 -8.04
CA CYS A 64 4.31 1.72 -9.21
C CYS A 64 4.41 0.22 -9.49
N ASP A 65 4.41 -0.13 -10.77
CA ASP A 65 4.61 -1.47 -11.31
C ASP A 65 5.71 -1.40 -12.37
N CYS A 66 6.79 -2.16 -12.21
CA CYS A 66 8.01 -2.14 -13.05
C CYS A 66 8.47 -0.70 -13.36
N ASP A 67 8.72 0.09 -12.31
CA ASP A 67 9.10 1.52 -12.37
C ASP A 67 8.09 2.48 -13.02
N SER A 68 6.92 1.98 -13.43
CA SER A 68 5.86 2.77 -14.04
C SER A 68 4.76 3.10 -13.03
N ILE A 69 4.37 4.37 -12.94
CA ILE A 69 3.26 4.78 -12.07
C ILE A 69 1.97 4.13 -12.58
N VAL A 70 1.29 3.40 -11.71
CA VAL A 70 -0.02 2.80 -11.98
C VAL A 70 -1.06 3.91 -12.03
N ALA A 71 -1.75 4.05 -13.16
CA ALA A 71 -2.80 5.04 -13.32
C ALA A 71 -4.02 4.74 -12.43
N HIS A 72 -4.63 5.79 -11.86
CA HIS A 72 -5.73 5.69 -10.89
C HIS A 72 -6.93 4.87 -11.38
N ASN A 73 -7.23 4.93 -12.67
CA ASN A 73 -8.30 4.15 -13.30
C ASN A 73 -8.14 2.62 -13.11
N LYS A 74 -6.91 2.12 -12.92
CA LYS A 74 -6.65 0.69 -12.69
C LYS A 74 -7.10 0.21 -11.29
N PHE A 75 -7.12 1.10 -10.30
CA PHE A 75 -7.47 0.77 -8.90
C PHE A 75 -8.61 1.61 -8.33
N GLN A 76 -9.37 2.31 -9.19
CA GLN A 76 -10.50 3.15 -8.79
C GLN A 76 -11.60 2.42 -7.99
N HIS A 77 -11.69 1.10 -8.15
CA HIS A 77 -12.61 0.24 -7.42
C HIS A 77 -12.18 0.01 -5.95
N ILE A 78 -10.92 0.28 -5.61
CA ILE A 78 -10.35 0.17 -4.26
C ILE A 78 -10.36 1.55 -3.59
N CYS A 79 -9.87 2.57 -4.30
CA CYS A 79 -9.76 3.94 -3.82
C CYS A 79 -10.38 4.92 -4.82
N SER A 80 -11.36 5.70 -4.36
CA SER A 80 -12.01 6.75 -5.17
C SER A 80 -11.08 7.93 -5.48
N SER A 81 -9.96 8.06 -4.79
CA SER A 81 -8.92 9.08 -5.01
C SER A 81 -7.54 8.54 -4.65
N ASN A 82 -6.48 9.33 -4.89
CA ASN A 82 -5.10 9.01 -4.49
C ASN A 82 -4.84 9.26 -2.99
N LYS A 83 -5.87 9.18 -2.14
CA LYS A 83 -5.78 9.35 -0.69
C LYS A 83 -6.56 8.25 0.00
N PHE A 84 -5.94 7.58 0.96
CA PHE A 84 -6.62 6.53 1.73
C PHE A 84 -7.51 7.13 2.81
N GLN A 85 -8.53 6.35 3.17
CA GLN A 85 -9.41 6.64 4.27
C GLN A 85 -9.44 5.49 5.28
N THR A 86 -9.06 4.28 4.87
CA THR A 86 -9.17 3.07 5.70
C THR A 86 -7.96 2.13 5.55
N LEU A 87 -7.69 1.33 6.58
CA LEU A 87 -6.67 0.26 6.55
C LEU A 87 -6.95 -0.80 5.49
N THR A 88 -8.22 -1.13 5.27
CA THR A 88 -8.63 -2.14 4.28
C THR A 88 -8.20 -1.74 2.87
N GLN A 89 -8.19 -0.44 2.55
CA GLN A 89 -7.69 0.06 1.26
C GLN A 89 -6.19 -0.20 1.07
N VAL A 90 -5.40 -0.07 2.14
CA VAL A 90 -3.96 -0.37 2.13
C VAL A 90 -3.75 -1.87 1.85
N GLY A 91 -4.45 -2.74 2.58
CA GLY A 91 -4.38 -4.19 2.34
C GLY A 91 -4.82 -4.59 0.93
N ASN A 92 -5.92 -4.03 0.44
CA ASN A 92 -6.43 -4.31 -0.91
C ASN A 92 -5.47 -3.82 -2.01
N LEU A 93 -4.82 -2.67 -1.84
CA LEU A 93 -3.82 -2.18 -2.79
C LEU A 93 -2.55 -3.01 -2.79
N LEU A 94 -2.12 -3.51 -1.63
CA LEU A 94 -1.02 -4.46 -1.52
C LEU A 94 -1.35 -5.78 -2.23
N CYS A 95 -2.56 -6.31 -2.04
CA CYS A 95 -3.04 -7.49 -2.76
C CYS A 95 -3.12 -7.23 -4.28
N PHE A 96 -3.56 -6.05 -4.68
CA PHE A 96 -3.60 -5.65 -6.09
C PHE A 96 -2.18 -5.63 -6.69
N CYS A 97 -1.21 -5.03 -6.00
CA CYS A 97 0.22 -5.04 -6.35
C CYS A 97 0.75 -6.46 -6.61
N GLU A 98 0.41 -7.39 -5.72
CA GLU A 98 0.79 -8.80 -5.84
C GLU A 98 0.13 -9.44 -7.06
N SER A 99 -1.16 -9.21 -7.28
CA SER A 99 -1.90 -9.79 -8.41
C SER A 99 -1.43 -9.31 -9.78
N THR A 100 -0.90 -8.09 -9.89
CA THR A 100 -0.33 -7.55 -11.13
C THR A 100 1.09 -8.02 -11.40
N SER A 101 1.76 -8.59 -10.39
CA SER A 101 3.13 -9.06 -10.49
C SER A 101 3.25 -10.49 -11.04
N ILE A 102 2.12 -11.19 -11.24
CA ILE A 102 2.02 -12.58 -11.72
C ILE A 102 1.85 -12.63 -13.23
#